data_AF-A0A2E8CNE2-F1
#
_entry.id   AF-A0A2E8CNE2-F1
#
_cell.length_a   1.000
_cell.length_b   1.000
_cell.length_c   1.000
_cell.angle_alpha   90.00
_cell.angle_beta   90.00
_cell.angle_gamma   90.00
#
_symmetry.space_group_name_H-M   'P 1'
#
loop_
_entity.id
_entity.type
_entity.pdbx_description
1 polymer ?
#
loop_
_entity_poly.entity_id
_entity_poly.type
_entity_poly.pdbx_seq_one_letter_code
_entity_poly.pdbx_strand_id
1 'polypeptide(L)'
;MNLFFKEVMSAESANSPIHSLPKIVEAQRSYFASGKTRAVESRLISLEKFCQELEARTDDLLAALSEDMGKPPIEAYLSEVYFLISEVRLYRKKLKKWAEPRRAGNPFYFLP
;
A
#
# COMPACT_ATOMS: atom_id res chain seq x y z
N MET A 1 27.09 16.71 4.84
CA MET A 1 26.32 15.63 5.49
C MET A 1 25.72 16.24 6.76
N ASN A 2 24.45 16.64 6.69
CA ASN A 2 23.81 17.53 7.67
C ASN A 2 23.71 16.90 9.06
N LEU A 3 23.95 17.72 10.09
CA LEU A 3 23.80 17.38 11.52
C LEU A 3 22.40 16.86 11.86
N PHE A 4 21.39 17.29 11.10
CA PHE A 4 20.00 16.79 11.15
C PHE A 4 19.90 15.28 10.91
N PHE A 5 20.70 14.72 9.99
CA PHE A 5 20.73 13.28 9.71
C PHE A 5 21.36 12.48 10.86
N LYS A 6 22.24 13.12 11.66
CA LYS A 6 22.92 12.49 12.79
C LYS A 6 22.03 12.49 14.06
N GLU A 7 21.18 13.52 14.23
CA GLU A 7 20.19 13.59 15.31
C GLU A 7 19.06 12.58 15.13
N VAL A 8 18.53 12.41 13.91
CA VAL A 8 17.51 11.40 13.60
C VAL A 8 18.03 9.98 13.88
N MET A 9 19.29 9.68 13.54
CA MET A 9 19.89 8.34 13.75
C MET A 9 20.35 8.08 15.20
N SER A 10 20.59 9.10 16.03
CA SER A 10 21.00 8.90 17.43
C SER A 10 19.81 8.68 18.37
N ALA A 11 18.67 9.33 18.12
CA ALA A 11 17.47 9.19 18.96
C ALA A 11 16.70 7.87 18.74
N GLU A 12 16.92 7.17 17.62
CA GLU A 12 16.16 5.98 17.23
C GLU A 12 16.68 4.66 17.85
N SER A 13 17.94 4.64 18.32
CA SER A 13 18.60 3.39 18.72
C SER A 13 17.98 2.64 19.91
N ALA A 14 17.19 3.31 20.77
CA ALA A 14 16.51 2.67 21.90
C ALA A 14 15.09 2.17 21.58
N ASN A 15 14.51 2.52 20.42
CA ASN A 15 13.15 2.14 20.03
C ASN A 15 13.06 1.65 18.57
N SER A 16 14.19 1.20 18.00
CA SER A 16 14.28 0.76 16.61
C SER A 16 13.30 -0.39 16.31
N PRO A 17 12.47 -0.29 15.25
CA PRO A 17 11.48 -1.30 14.88
C PRO A 17 12.08 -2.68 14.60
N ILE A 18 13.39 -2.76 14.35
CA ILE A 18 14.15 -3.97 14.02
C ILE A 18 14.00 -5.07 15.10
N HIS A 19 14.04 -4.71 16.39
CA HIS A 19 13.89 -5.68 17.49
C HIS A 19 12.44 -6.20 17.63
N SER A 20 11.47 -5.49 17.06
CA SER A 20 10.06 -5.84 17.07
C SER A 20 9.57 -6.52 15.79
N LEU A 21 10.43 -6.64 14.76
CA LEU A 21 10.07 -7.19 13.45
C LEU A 21 9.41 -8.59 13.55
N PRO A 22 9.94 -9.55 14.34
CA PRO A 22 9.30 -10.87 14.45
C PRO A 22 7.87 -10.77 14.99
N LYS A 23 7.62 -9.86 15.96
CA LYS A 23 6.29 -9.64 16.53
C LYS A 23 5.34 -8.99 15.53
N ILE A 24 5.81 -8.00 14.77
CA ILE A 24 5.02 -7.34 13.72
C ILE A 24 4.62 -8.35 12.64
N VAL A 25 5.57 -9.16 12.16
CA VAL A 25 5.32 -10.19 11.16
C VAL A 25 4.30 -11.20 11.66
N GLU A 26 4.44 -11.67 12.91
CA GLU A 26 3.50 -12.63 13.48
C GLU A 26 2.08 -12.05 13.63
N ALA A 27 1.96 -10.77 14.01
CA ALA A 27 0.68 -10.08 14.04
C ALA A 27 0.01 -9.99 12.66
N GLN A 28 0.77 -9.68 11.61
CA GLN A 28 0.26 -9.63 10.23
C GLN A 28 -0.18 -11.02 9.74
N ARG A 29 0.61 -12.06 10.03
CA ARG A 29 0.26 -13.46 9.72
C ARG A 29 -1.02 -13.89 10.41
N SER A 30 -1.13 -13.61 11.71
CA SER A 30 -2.32 -13.91 12.50
C SER A 30 -3.56 -13.18 11.95
N TYR A 31 -3.43 -11.90 11.59
CA TYR A 31 -4.51 -11.12 10.99
C TYR A 31 -4.94 -11.69 9.63
N PHE A 32 -3.99 -12.05 8.77
CA PHE A 32 -4.29 -12.71 7.50
C PHE A 32 -4.98 -14.07 7.68
N ALA A 33 -4.47 -14.89 8.61
CA ALA A 33 -5.02 -16.20 8.92
C ALA A 33 -6.47 -16.12 9.45
N SER A 34 -6.84 -15.02 10.12
CA SER A 34 -8.23 -14.77 10.55
C SER A 34 -9.23 -14.64 9.38
N GLY A 35 -8.77 -14.52 8.13
CA GLY A 35 -9.60 -14.46 6.94
C GLY A 35 -10.24 -13.09 6.67
N LYS A 36 -10.03 -12.09 7.54
CA LYS A 36 -10.59 -10.73 7.41
C LYS A 36 -10.23 -10.03 6.08
N THR A 37 -9.11 -10.41 5.46
CA THR A 37 -8.63 -9.88 4.18
C THR A 37 -9.23 -10.56 2.95
N ARG A 38 -9.94 -11.69 3.12
CA ARG A 38 -10.48 -12.49 2.01
C ARG A 38 -11.65 -11.83 1.31
N ALA A 39 -12.55 -11.20 2.06
CA ALA A 39 -13.71 -10.51 1.50
C ALA A 39 -13.28 -9.34 0.60
N VAL A 40 -13.94 -9.20 -0.55
CA VAL A 40 -13.65 -8.13 -1.52
C VAL A 40 -13.96 -6.76 -0.90
N GLU A 41 -15.01 -6.69 -0.09
CA GLU A 41 -15.46 -5.49 0.64
C GLU A 41 -14.35 -4.97 1.56
N SER A 42 -13.71 -5.85 2.33
CA SER A 42 -12.58 -5.48 3.19
C SER A 42 -11.45 -4.84 2.40
N ARG A 43 -11.14 -5.38 1.21
CA ARG A 43 -10.08 -4.85 0.34
C ARG A 43 -10.47 -3.50 -0.26
N LEU A 44 -11.73 -3.33 -0.67
CA LEU A 44 -12.25 -2.06 -1.19
C LEU A 44 -12.18 -0.94 -0.13
N ILE A 45 -12.52 -1.25 1.12
CA ILE A 45 -12.42 -0.31 2.25
C ILE A 45 -10.96 0.09 2.48
N SER A 46 -10.02 -0.87 2.45
CA SER A 46 -8.59 -0.56 2.59
C SER A 46 -8.07 0.33 1.47
N LEU A 47 -8.46 0.05 0.21
CA LEU A 47 -8.07 0.88 -0.94
C LEU A 47 -8.67 2.29 -0.88
N GLU A 48 -9.90 2.42 -0.38
CA GLU A 48 -10.53 3.73 -0.18
C GLU A 48 -9.79 4.56 0.87
N LYS A 49 -9.50 3.97 2.04
CA LYS A 49 -8.71 4.63 3.08
C LYS A 49 -7.33 5.03 2.58
N PHE A 50 -6.68 4.16 1.81
CA PHE A 50 -5.37 4.46 1.23
C PHE A 50 -5.44 5.63 0.25
N CYS A 51 -6.45 5.66 -0.63
CA CYS A 51 -6.66 6.78 -1.56
C CYS A 51 -6.88 8.10 -0.82
N GLN A 52 -7.70 8.09 0.23
CA GLN A 52 -7.98 9.28 1.05
C GLN A 52 -6.71 9.79 1.74
N GLU A 53 -5.88 8.89 2.28
CA GLU A 53 -4.64 9.28 2.94
C GLU A 53 -3.62 9.85 1.95
N LEU A 54 -3.50 9.27 0.75
CA LEU A 54 -2.63 9.81 -0.32
C LEU A 54 -3.07 11.22 -0.75
N GLU A 55 -4.37 11.43 -0.92
CA GLU A 55 -4.92 12.74 -1.27
C GLU A 55 -4.67 13.75 -0.14
N ALA A 56 -4.92 13.37 1.12
CA ALA A 56 -4.73 14.24 2.28
C ALA A 56 -3.26 14.62 2.53
N ARG A 57 -2.31 13.73 2.19
CA ARG A 57 -0.87 13.92 2.39
C ARG A 57 -0.12 14.33 1.13
N THR A 58 -0.80 14.75 0.08
CA THR A 58 -0.13 15.07 -1.20
C THR A 58 0.98 16.10 -1.01
N ASP A 59 0.76 17.17 -0.24
CA ASP A 59 1.77 18.20 -0.02
C ASP A 59 2.99 17.69 0.76
N ASP A 60 2.76 16.88 1.81
CA ASP A 60 3.82 16.23 2.59
C ASP A 60 4.68 15.31 1.69
N LEU A 61 4.03 14.54 0.80
CA LEU A 61 4.70 13.65 -0.13
C LEU A 61 5.54 14.42 -1.16
N LEU A 62 5.03 15.54 -1.68
CA LEU A 62 5.78 16.37 -2.63
C LEU A 62 6.98 17.05 -1.97
N ALA A 63 6.83 17.51 -0.73
CA ALA A 63 7.94 18.06 0.04
C ALA A 63 9.04 17.01 0.27
N ALA A 64 8.66 15.80 0.71
CA ALA A 64 9.61 14.70 0.90
C ALA A 64 10.30 14.29 -0.43
N LEU A 65 9.56 14.16 -1.52
CA LEU A 65 10.12 13.84 -2.84
C LEU A 65 11.07 14.93 -3.35
N SER A 66 10.79 16.19 -3.05
CA SER A 66 11.71 17.30 -3.36
C SER A 66 12.98 17.23 -2.52
N GLU A 67 12.88 16.90 -1.23
CA GLU A 67 14.03 16.82 -0.32
C GLU A 67 14.93 15.63 -0.64
N ASP A 68 14.34 14.45 -0.87
CA ASP A 68 15.06 13.20 -1.09
C ASP A 68 15.59 13.06 -2.52
N MET A 69 14.80 13.49 -3.51
CA MET A 69 15.09 13.24 -4.94
C MET A 69 15.33 14.51 -5.75
N GLY A 70 15.08 15.70 -5.19
CA GLY A 70 15.22 16.96 -5.93
C GLY A 70 14.20 17.13 -7.08
N LYS A 71 13.12 16.34 -7.10
CA LYS A 71 12.13 16.39 -8.19
C LYS A 71 11.34 17.71 -8.15
N PRO A 72 11.14 18.39 -9.30
CA PRO A 72 10.19 19.49 -9.38
C PRO A 72 8.77 19.05 -8.97
N PRO A 73 7.98 19.89 -8.29
CA PRO A 73 6.68 19.50 -7.74
C PRO A 73 5.71 18.90 -8.77
N ILE A 74 5.66 19.46 -9.98
CA ILE A 74 4.78 18.97 -11.04
C ILE A 74 5.17 17.56 -11.52
N GLU A 75 6.47 17.28 -11.62
CA GLU A 75 6.98 15.99 -12.05
C GLU A 75 6.73 14.94 -10.96
N ALA A 76 7.04 15.27 -9.70
CA ALA A 76 6.77 14.43 -8.54
C ALA A 76 5.28 14.10 -8.43
N TYR A 77 4.41 15.11 -8.62
CA TYR A 77 2.97 14.91 -8.58
C TYR A 77 2.49 13.98 -9.69
N LEU A 78 2.87 14.21 -10.94
CA LEU A 78 2.38 13.41 -12.06
C LEU A 78 2.92 11.98 -12.04
N SER A 79 4.21 11.80 -11.75
CA SER A 79 4.89 10.51 -11.85
C SER A 79 4.68 9.60 -10.64
N GLU A 80 4.55 10.17 -9.43
CA GLU A 80 4.46 9.37 -8.19
C GLU A 80 3.04 9.44 -7.60
N VAL A 81 2.57 10.63 -7.27
CA VAL A 81 1.34 10.81 -6.46
C VAL A 81 0.07 10.55 -7.27
N TYR A 82 -0.12 11.32 -8.34
CA TYR A 82 -1.30 11.21 -9.20
C TYR A 82 -1.37 9.84 -9.87
N PHE A 83 -0.24 9.33 -10.38
CA PHE A 83 -0.17 8.01 -10.97
C PHE A 83 -0.64 6.93 -10.00
N LEU A 84 -0.13 6.92 -8.76
CA LEU A 84 -0.54 5.96 -7.73
C LEU A 84 -2.02 6.10 -7.35
N ILE A 85 -2.52 7.33 -7.16
CA ILE A 85 -3.95 7.58 -6.89
C ILE A 85 -4.82 7.02 -8.03
N SER A 86 -4.40 7.23 -9.29
CA SER A 86 -5.11 6.76 -10.47
C SER A 86 -5.18 5.22 -10.53
N GLU A 87 -4.08 4.54 -10.18
CA GLU A 87 -4.03 3.09 -10.06
C GLU A 87 -4.97 2.61 -8.96
N VAL A 88 -4.90 3.16 -7.75
CA VAL A 88 -5.80 2.77 -6.65
C VAL A 88 -7.28 2.92 -7.05
N ARG A 89 -7.64 3.99 -7.75
CA ARG A 89 -9.00 4.19 -8.29
C ARG A 89 -9.38 3.14 -9.34
N LEU A 90 -8.46 2.76 -10.23
CA LEU A 90 -8.65 1.67 -11.19
C LEU A 90 -8.90 0.34 -10.47
N TYR A 91 -8.05 -0.01 -9.50
CA TYR A 91 -8.20 -1.22 -8.71
C TYR A 91 -9.56 -1.24 -8.00
N ARG A 92 -9.96 -0.16 -7.33
CA ARG A 92 -11.30 -0.07 -6.69
C ARG A 92 -12.44 -0.34 -7.68
N LYS A 93 -12.37 0.24 -8.89
CA LYS A 93 -13.38 0.07 -9.94
C LYS A 93 -13.45 -1.35 -10.47
N LYS A 94 -12.32 -2.07 -10.52
CA LYS A 94 -12.23 -3.38 -11.20
C LYS A 94 -12.19 -4.57 -10.23
N LEU A 95 -11.87 -4.37 -8.96
CA LEU A 95 -11.55 -5.43 -8.02
C LEU A 95 -12.66 -6.48 -7.88
N LYS A 96 -13.94 -6.06 -7.87
CA LYS A 96 -15.08 -7.01 -7.81
C LYS A 96 -15.05 -8.00 -8.97
N LYS A 97 -14.88 -7.51 -10.20
CA LYS A 97 -14.79 -8.33 -11.41
C LYS A 97 -13.50 -9.16 -11.43
N TRP A 98 -12.40 -8.62 -10.94
CA TRP A 98 -11.11 -9.32 -10.94
C TRP A 98 -11.03 -10.44 -9.90
N ALA A 99 -11.73 -10.29 -8.78
CA ALA A 99 -11.76 -11.27 -7.70
C ALA A 99 -12.83 -12.35 -7.88
N GLU A 100 -13.72 -12.22 -8.87
CA GLU A 100 -14.80 -13.18 -9.13
C GLU A 100 -14.23 -14.56 -9.53
N PRO A 101 -14.70 -15.66 -8.91
CA PRO A 101 -14.34 -17.01 -9.33
C PRO A 101 -14.68 -17.22 -10.81
N ARG A 102 -13.73 -17.73 -11.58
CA ARG A 102 -13.96 -18.06 -12.99
C ARG A 102 -14.27 -19.54 -13.12
N ARG A 103 -15.38 -19.86 -13.79
CA ARG A 103 -15.72 -21.24 -14.13
C ARG A 103 -14.67 -21.79 -15.11
N ALA A 104 -14.04 -22.90 -14.75
CA ALA A 104 -13.29 -23.71 -15.68
C ALA A 104 -14.25 -24.72 -16.34
N GLY A 105 -14.18 -24.84 -17.67
CA GLY A 105 -14.95 -25.86 -18.38
C GLY A 105 -14.37 -27.24 -18.08
N ASN A 106 -15.23 -28.20 -17.75
CA ASN A 106 -14.83 -29.61 -17.75
C ASN A 106 -14.89 -30.13 -19.18
N PRO A 107 -13.85 -30.84 -19.66
CA PRO A 107 -13.96 -31.58 -20.90
C PRO A 107 -15.19 -32.50 -20.89
N PHE A 108 -15.85 -32.65 -22.04
CA PHE A 108 -17.14 -33.36 -22.14
C PHE A 108 -17.08 -34.81 -21.63
N TYR A 109 -15.92 -35.44 -21.67
CA TYR A 109 -15.67 -36.81 -21.22
C TYR A 109 -15.49 -36.97 -19.70
N PHE A 110 -15.53 -35.88 -18.92
CA PHE A 110 -15.66 -35.91 -17.45
C PHE A 110 -17.11 -35.72 -16.97
N LEU A 111 -18.09 -35.65 -17.88
CA LEU A 111 -19.51 -35.57 -17.54
C LEU A 111 -20.09 -36.99 -17.37
N PRO A 112 -21.00 -37.21 -16.39
CA PRO A 112 -21.61 -38.52 -16.13
C PRO A 112 -22.51 -39.02 -17.26
#